data_AF-A0A0W0ZX69-F1
#
_entry.id   AF-A0A0W0ZX69-F1
#
_cell.length_a   1.000
_cell.length_b   1.000
_cell.length_c   1.000
_cell.angle_alpha   90.00
_cell.angle_beta   90.00
_cell.angle_gamma   90.00
#
_symmetry.space_group_name_H-M   'P 1'
#
loop_
_entity.id
_entity.type
_entity.pdbx_description
1 polymer ?
#
loop_
_entity_poly.entity_id
_entity_poly.type
_entity_poly.pdbx_seq_one_letter_code
_entity_poly.pdbx_strand_id
1 'polypeptide(L)'
;MEQDRFGSNSKLYILGMICLVLCLGLLFFSLYILPYLAWGLIYNVPDMVLTMLSSLQDDYNYTVGASKLIVWLIFFVPCVITGLISYFVSNYIDNNLYKSELNIEEGSENPPGKQIGKEIKESAGFGLKILGLMILIVIVIFLLHYLIQST
;
A
#
# COMPACT_ATOMS: atom_id res chain seq x y z
N MET A 1 6.57 -28.67 6.58
CA MET A 1 7.20 -27.39 6.98
C MET A 1 6.22 -26.19 7.00
N GLU A 2 4.94 -26.36 6.67
CA GLU A 2 3.93 -25.26 6.75
C GLU A 2 3.13 -25.25 8.07
N GLN A 3 3.20 -26.32 8.87
CA GLN A 3 2.28 -26.56 9.98
C GLN A 3 2.55 -25.66 11.21
N ASP A 4 3.81 -25.26 11.45
CA ASP A 4 4.17 -24.43 12.61
C ASP A 4 3.92 -22.92 12.43
N ARG A 5 3.78 -22.42 11.19
CA ARG A 5 3.36 -21.03 10.94
C ARG A 5 1.94 -20.74 11.44
N PHE A 6 1.09 -21.76 11.49
CA PHE A 6 -0.31 -21.65 11.95
C PHE A 6 -0.46 -21.81 13.48
N GLY A 7 0.52 -22.41 14.17
CA GLY A 7 0.33 -22.87 15.56
C GLY A 7 0.34 -21.79 16.65
N SER A 8 1.11 -20.71 16.47
CA SER A 8 1.37 -19.73 17.56
C SER A 8 0.66 -18.38 17.38
N ASN A 9 0.39 -17.93 16.14
CA ASN A 9 -0.15 -16.59 15.86
C ASN A 9 -1.15 -16.55 14.69
N SER A 10 -2.01 -17.57 14.57
CA SER A 10 -2.98 -17.74 13.47
C SER A 10 -3.82 -16.48 13.18
N LYS A 11 -4.26 -15.75 14.21
CA LYS A 11 -5.06 -14.52 14.05
C LYS A 11 -4.28 -13.38 13.39
N LEU A 12 -3.02 -13.16 13.78
CA LEU A 12 -2.17 -12.12 13.19
C LEU A 12 -1.80 -12.47 11.76
N TYR A 13 -1.53 -13.75 11.47
CA TYR A 13 -1.27 -14.21 10.11
C TYR A 13 -2.47 -13.96 9.19
N ILE A 14 -3.68 -14.32 9.62
CA ILE A 14 -4.91 -14.07 8.86
C ILE A 14 -5.14 -12.56 8.66
N LEU A 15 -4.91 -11.75 9.70
CA LEU A 15 -5.00 -10.28 9.61
C LEU A 15 -4.02 -9.73 8.57
N GLY A 16 -2.76 -10.16 8.60
CA GLY A 16 -1.73 -9.75 7.64
C GLY A 16 -2.13 -10.09 6.21
N MET A 17 -2.63 -11.31 5.97
CA MET A 17 -3.10 -11.75 4.65
C MET A 17 -4.29 -10.91 4.14
N ILE A 18 -5.29 -10.65 4.99
CA ILE A 18 -6.44 -9.78 4.61
C ILE A 18 -5.95 -8.38 4.27
N CYS A 19 -5.05 -7.83 5.08
CA CYS A 19 -4.50 -6.49 4.88
C CYS A 19 -3.70 -6.39 3.57
N LEU A 20 -2.95 -7.44 3.23
CA LEU A 20 -2.22 -7.55 1.97
C LEU A 20 -3.17 -7.57 0.77
N VAL A 21 -4.21 -8.41 0.82
CA VAL A 21 -5.21 -8.51 -0.26
C VAL A 21 -5.95 -7.18 -0.45
N LEU A 22 -6.35 -6.52 0.64
CA LEU A 22 -6.97 -5.20 0.60
C LEU A 22 -6.03 -4.15 0.00
N CYS A 23 -4.77 -4.14 0.42
CA CYS A 23 -3.76 -3.24 -0.13
C CYS A 23 -3.64 -3.42 -1.64
N LEU A 24 -3.51 -4.67 -2.12
CA LEU A 24 -3.35 -4.97 -3.53
C LEU A 24 -4.59 -4.57 -4.35
N GLY A 25 -5.78 -4.89 -3.83
CA GLY A 25 -7.05 -4.52 -4.47
C GLY A 25 -7.23 -3.02 -4.59
N LEU A 26 -6.96 -2.28 -3.52
CA LEU A 26 -7.03 -0.82 -3.52
C LEU A 26 -5.94 -0.18 -4.38
N LEU A 27 -4.74 -0.75 -4.43
CA LEU A 27 -3.66 -0.30 -5.31
C LEU A 27 -4.08 -0.42 -6.78
N PHE A 28 -4.55 -1.60 -7.20
CA PHE A 28 -4.99 -1.81 -8.57
C PHE A 28 -6.18 -0.93 -8.93
N PHE A 29 -7.13 -0.77 -8.01
CA PHE A 29 -8.25 0.14 -8.23
C PHE A 29 -7.79 1.60 -8.37
N SER A 30 -6.88 2.04 -7.49
CA SER A 30 -6.30 3.39 -7.51
C SER A 30 -5.52 3.66 -8.80
N LEU A 31 -4.73 2.69 -9.28
CA LEU A 31 -4.03 2.77 -10.56
C LEU A 31 -4.98 2.68 -11.75
N TYR A 32 -6.07 1.92 -11.63
CA TYR A 32 -7.07 1.80 -12.68
C TYR A 32 -7.83 3.09 -12.92
N ILE A 33 -8.17 3.86 -11.88
CA ILE A 33 -8.89 5.14 -12.02
C ILE A 33 -7.97 6.32 -12.35
N LEU A 34 -6.67 6.20 -12.05
CA LEU A 34 -5.70 7.29 -12.22
C LEU A 34 -5.63 7.83 -13.65
N PRO A 35 -5.67 7.03 -14.73
CA PRO A 35 -5.63 7.55 -16.09
C PRO A 35 -6.84 8.41 -16.46
N TYR A 36 -8.03 8.05 -15.98
CA TYR A 36 -9.23 8.87 -16.09
C TYR A 36 -9.08 10.19 -15.32
N LEU A 37 -8.59 10.14 -14.08
CA LEU A 37 -8.47 11.33 -13.24
C LEU A 37 -7.39 12.30 -13.75
N ALA A 38 -6.21 11.79 -14.12
CA ALA A 38 -5.07 12.58 -14.56
C ALA A 38 -5.20 13.13 -15.99
N TRP A 39 -5.59 12.28 -16.96
CA TRP A 39 -5.63 12.65 -18.39
C TRP A 39 -7.03 12.71 -18.99
N GLY A 40 -8.08 12.35 -18.23
CA GLY A 40 -9.44 12.33 -18.78
C GLY A 40 -9.66 11.22 -19.81
N LEU A 41 -8.88 10.13 -19.75
CA LEU A 41 -9.06 9.01 -20.69
C LEU A 41 -10.46 8.42 -20.57
N ILE A 42 -11.12 8.23 -21.70
CA ILE A 42 -12.50 7.73 -21.76
C ILE A 42 -12.47 6.21 -21.84
N TYR A 43 -12.91 5.56 -20.77
CA TYR A 43 -13.14 4.12 -20.67
C TYR A 43 -14.23 3.86 -19.62
N ASN A 44 -14.50 2.60 -19.33
CA ASN A 44 -15.60 2.19 -18.48
C ASN A 44 -15.27 2.36 -16.97
N VAL A 45 -15.20 3.61 -16.52
CA VAL A 45 -14.90 3.96 -15.12
C VAL A 45 -16.12 3.65 -14.24
N PRO A 46 -15.94 3.03 -13.06
CA PRO A 46 -17.03 2.73 -12.13
C PRO A 46 -17.83 3.97 -11.77
N ASP A 47 -19.17 3.85 -11.81
CA ASP A 47 -20.09 4.94 -11.48
C ASP A 47 -19.83 5.54 -10.10
N MET A 48 -19.42 4.72 -9.12
CA MET A 48 -19.05 5.21 -7.79
C MET A 48 -18.01 6.34 -7.84
N VAL A 49 -17.01 6.24 -8.73
CA VAL A 49 -15.96 7.25 -8.89
C VAL A 49 -16.56 8.52 -9.48
N LEU A 50 -17.45 8.39 -10.46
CA LEU A 50 -18.13 9.50 -11.11
C LEU A 50 -19.06 10.23 -10.13
N THR A 51 -19.85 9.49 -9.35
CA THR A 51 -20.73 10.03 -8.31
C THR A 51 -19.96 10.73 -7.21
N MET A 52 -18.83 10.16 -6.74
CA MET A 52 -17.97 10.85 -5.78
C MET A 52 -17.40 12.15 -6.37
N LEU A 53 -17.00 12.12 -7.63
CA LEU A 53 -16.44 13.27 -8.31
C LEU A 53 -17.48 14.39 -8.49
N SER A 54 -18.72 14.04 -8.88
CA SER A 54 -19.82 15.01 -9.00
C SER A 54 -20.21 15.56 -7.63
N SER A 55 -20.36 14.72 -6.60
CA SER A 55 -20.68 15.22 -5.25
C SER A 55 -19.63 16.19 -4.72
N LEU A 56 -18.34 15.94 -4.94
CA LEU A 56 -17.29 16.88 -4.52
C LEU A 56 -17.36 18.22 -5.26
N GLN A 57 -17.75 18.22 -6.53
CA GLN A 57 -17.86 19.44 -7.33
C GLN A 57 -19.17 20.19 -7.02
N ASP A 58 -20.29 19.48 -7.00
CA ASP A 58 -21.64 20.06 -6.94
C ASP A 58 -22.03 20.39 -5.50
N ASP A 59 -21.80 19.47 -4.55
CA ASP A 59 -22.24 19.64 -3.16
C ASP A 59 -21.21 20.43 -2.33
N TYR A 60 -19.92 20.19 -2.57
CA TYR A 60 -18.82 20.78 -1.79
C TYR A 60 -18.09 21.94 -2.49
N ASN A 61 -18.48 22.28 -3.72
CA ASN A 61 -17.87 23.36 -4.52
C ASN A 61 -16.35 23.23 -4.68
N TYR A 62 -15.81 22.00 -4.69
CA TYR A 62 -14.39 21.80 -4.96
C TYR A 62 -14.07 22.04 -6.43
N THR A 63 -12.86 22.52 -6.70
CA THR A 63 -12.37 22.65 -8.08
C THR A 63 -12.27 21.26 -8.73
N VAL A 64 -12.35 21.22 -10.06
CA VAL A 64 -12.24 19.96 -10.83
C VAL A 64 -10.94 19.21 -10.49
N GLY A 65 -9.82 19.94 -10.38
CA GLY A 65 -8.52 19.38 -10.03
C GLY A 65 -8.49 18.80 -8.61
N ALA A 66 -8.98 19.56 -7.62
CA ALA A 66 -9.03 19.12 -6.23
C ALA A 66 -9.92 17.89 -6.06
N SER A 67 -11.09 17.89 -6.69
CA SER A 67 -12.05 16.78 -6.63
C SER A 67 -11.42 15.48 -7.15
N LYS A 68 -10.74 15.53 -8.30
CA LYS A 68 -10.03 14.37 -8.87
C LYS A 68 -8.96 13.84 -7.92
N LEU A 69 -8.18 14.72 -7.31
CA LEU A 69 -7.13 14.34 -6.36
C LEU A 69 -7.71 13.70 -5.09
N ILE A 70 -8.77 14.29 -4.54
CA ILE A 70 -9.44 13.78 -3.33
C ILE A 70 -10.00 12.38 -3.58
N VAL A 71 -10.70 12.17 -4.70
CA VAL A 71 -11.23 10.85 -5.07
C VAL A 71 -10.09 9.84 -5.19
N TRP A 72 -8.98 10.19 -5.82
CA TRP A 72 -7.83 9.30 -5.92
C TRP A 72 -7.22 8.96 -4.54
N LEU A 73 -7.05 9.96 -3.68
CA LEU A 73 -6.50 9.80 -2.33
C LEU A 73 -7.38 8.92 -1.43
N ILE A 74 -8.71 8.95 -1.59
CA ILE A 74 -9.64 8.09 -0.83
C ILE A 74 -9.33 6.60 -1.03
N PHE A 75 -8.84 6.19 -2.21
CA PHE A 75 -8.45 4.80 -2.46
C PHE A 75 -6.96 4.56 -2.21
N PHE A 76 -6.12 5.53 -2.56
CA PHE A 76 -4.67 5.41 -2.43
C PHE A 76 -4.21 5.39 -0.96
N VAL A 77 -4.75 6.27 -0.11
CA VAL A 77 -4.31 6.37 1.29
C VAL A 77 -4.62 5.09 2.09
N PRO A 78 -5.85 4.51 2.04
CA PRO A 78 -6.12 3.24 2.70
C PRO A 78 -5.30 2.08 2.14
N CYS A 79 -4.95 2.09 0.84
CA CYS A 79 -4.00 1.14 0.26
C CYS A 79 -2.64 1.22 0.98
N VAL A 80 -2.07 2.42 1.11
CA VAL A 80 -0.77 2.58 1.77
C VAL A 80 -0.83 2.14 3.23
N ILE A 81 -1.89 2.52 3.96
CA ILE A 81 -2.07 2.15 5.37
C ILE A 81 -2.14 0.62 5.52
N THR A 82 -2.96 -0.04 4.71
CA THR A 82 -3.09 -1.51 4.76
C THR A 82 -1.81 -2.22 4.34
N GLY A 83 -1.08 -1.71 3.35
CA GLY A 83 0.24 -2.22 2.98
C GLY A 83 1.26 -2.12 4.12
N LEU A 84 1.30 -0.98 4.83
CA LEU A 84 2.18 -0.79 5.98
C LEU A 84 1.82 -1.76 7.12
N ILE A 85 0.54 -1.91 7.45
CA ILE A 85 0.08 -2.84 8.48
C ILE A 85 0.48 -4.27 8.12
N SER A 86 0.23 -4.70 6.87
CA SER A 86 0.63 -6.02 6.40
C SER A 86 2.14 -6.25 6.55
N TYR A 87 2.96 -5.25 6.24
CA TYR A 87 4.40 -5.32 6.39
C TYR A 87 4.82 -5.48 7.85
N PHE A 88 4.27 -4.65 8.75
CA PHE A 88 4.56 -4.74 10.18
C PHE A 88 4.17 -6.10 10.75
N VAL A 89 2.99 -6.61 10.39
CA VAL A 89 2.50 -7.91 10.85
C VAL A 89 3.37 -9.04 10.33
N SER A 90 3.76 -9.03 9.05
CA SER A 90 4.65 -10.04 8.49
C SER A 90 6.01 -10.05 9.20
N ASN A 91 6.61 -8.87 9.39
CA ASN A 91 7.90 -8.74 10.07
C ASN A 91 7.83 -9.13 11.55
N TYR A 92 6.69 -8.86 12.22
CA TYR A 92 6.45 -9.31 13.59
C TYR A 92 6.37 -10.83 13.67
N ILE A 93 5.63 -11.49 12.77
CA ILE A 93 5.50 -12.95 12.73
C ILE A 93 6.86 -13.60 12.47
N ASP A 94 7.60 -13.13 11.48
CA ASP A 94 8.90 -13.71 11.12
C ASP A 94 9.91 -13.58 12.28
N ASN A 95 9.94 -12.44 12.98
CA ASN A 95 10.82 -12.24 14.14
C ASN A 95 10.40 -13.08 15.37
N ASN A 96 9.11 -13.36 15.54
CA ASN A 96 8.61 -14.19 16.64
C ASN A 96 8.87 -15.67 16.39
N LEU A 97 8.76 -16.13 15.13
CA LEU A 97 9.16 -17.48 14.71
C LEU A 97 10.66 -17.70 14.95
N TYR A 98 11.49 -16.75 14.54
CA TYR A 98 12.94 -16.81 14.71
C TYR A 98 13.36 -16.88 16.19
N LYS A 99 12.67 -16.16 17.08
CA LYS A 99 12.91 -16.24 18.53
C LYS A 99 12.43 -17.54 19.16
N SER A 100 11.39 -18.18 18.63
CA SER A 100 10.96 -19.49 19.14
C SER A 100 11.89 -20.61 18.68
N GLU A 101 12.41 -20.56 17.44
CA GLU A 101 13.44 -21.51 16.96
C GLU A 101 14.76 -21.37 17.74
N LEU A 102 15.21 -20.15 18.03
CA LEU A 102 16.42 -19.90 18.83
C LEU A 102 16.33 -20.35 20.30
N ASN A 103 15.13 -20.50 20.86
CA ASN A 103 14.97 -21.06 22.21
C ASN A 103 14.89 -22.59 22.23
N ILE A 104 14.85 -23.25 21.07
CA ILE A 104 14.79 -24.71 20.95
C ILE A 104 16.17 -25.30 20.62
N GLU A 105 17.08 -24.53 20.00
CA GLU A 105 18.41 -25.00 19.60
C GLU A 105 19.55 -24.50 20.51
N GLU A 106 19.68 -25.09 21.71
CA GLU A 106 20.96 -25.13 22.45
C GLU A 106 21.92 -26.22 21.91
N GLY A 107 21.77 -26.67 20.65
CA GLY A 107 22.71 -27.63 20.10
C GLY A 107 22.49 -28.02 18.65
N SER A 108 22.85 -27.17 17.70
CA SER A 108 23.50 -27.60 16.46
C SER A 108 24.02 -26.41 15.65
N GLU A 109 25.13 -26.63 14.98
CA GLU A 109 25.89 -25.62 14.23
C GLU A 109 25.15 -25.17 12.96
N ASN A 110 25.09 -23.84 12.77
CA ASN A 110 24.88 -23.10 11.53
C ASN A 110 23.62 -23.39 10.67
N PRO A 111 22.56 -22.54 10.71
CA PRO A 111 21.48 -22.63 9.73
C PRO A 111 21.68 -21.70 8.51
N PRO A 112 21.31 -22.15 7.29
CA PRO A 112 21.34 -21.37 6.04
C PRO A 112 20.20 -20.34 5.92
N GLY A 113 19.46 -20.05 7.00
CA GLY A 113 18.24 -19.22 6.99
C GLY A 113 18.45 -17.71 6.99
N LYS A 114 19.68 -17.23 7.18
CA LYS A 114 20.01 -15.78 7.23
C LYS A 114 19.84 -15.03 5.89
N GLN A 115 19.69 -15.76 4.78
CA GLN A 115 19.65 -15.17 3.44
C GLN A 115 18.24 -14.70 3.03
N ILE A 116 17.18 -15.45 3.34
CA ILE A 116 15.81 -15.14 2.91
C ILE A 116 15.26 -13.86 3.59
N GLY A 117 15.54 -13.67 4.88
CA GLY A 117 15.13 -12.45 5.60
C GLY A 117 15.82 -11.17 5.10
N LYS A 118 16.96 -11.30 4.41
CA LYS A 118 17.66 -10.18 3.76
C LYS A 118 16.99 -9.81 2.44
N GLU A 119 16.60 -10.79 1.64
CA GLU A 119 16.00 -10.58 0.31
C GLU A 119 14.60 -9.93 0.38
N ILE A 120 13.79 -10.32 1.37
CA ILE A 120 12.46 -9.70 1.59
C ILE A 120 12.62 -8.27 2.12
N LYS A 121 13.58 -8.04 3.01
CA LYS A 121 13.90 -6.70 3.54
C LYS A 121 14.44 -5.76 2.45
N GLU A 122 15.19 -6.29 1.48
CA GLU A 122 15.63 -5.54 0.30
C GLU A 122 14.48 -5.23 -0.66
N SER A 123 13.58 -6.18 -0.89
CA SER A 123 12.40 -5.97 -1.76
C SER A 123 11.41 -4.95 -1.19
N ALA A 124 11.17 -4.97 0.12
CA ALA A 124 10.31 -3.98 0.79
C ALA A 124 10.94 -2.58 0.82
N GLY A 125 12.26 -2.48 0.99
CA GLY A 125 12.99 -1.22 0.88
C GLY A 125 12.87 -0.60 -0.52
N PHE A 126 12.81 -1.43 -1.55
CA PHE A 126 12.53 -1.01 -2.93
C PHE A 126 11.09 -0.52 -3.10
N GLY A 127 10.11 -1.25 -2.55
CA GLY A 127 8.69 -0.84 -2.57
C GLY A 127 8.46 0.51 -1.90
N LEU A 128 9.05 0.75 -0.72
CA LEU A 128 8.94 2.03 -0.02
C LEU A 128 9.59 3.18 -0.80
N LYS A 129 10.73 2.93 -1.48
CA LYS A 129 11.37 3.92 -2.36
C LYS A 129 10.49 4.28 -3.55
N ILE A 130 9.85 3.29 -4.18
CA ILE A 130 8.91 3.52 -5.29
C ILE A 130 7.71 4.33 -4.82
N LEU A 131 7.15 4.00 -3.65
CA LEU A 131 6.01 4.71 -3.05
C LEU A 131 6.38 6.15 -2.69
N GLY A 132 7.56 6.37 -2.11
CA GLY A 132 8.10 7.71 -1.85
C GLY A 132 8.30 8.52 -3.13
N LEU A 133 8.76 7.88 -4.20
CA LEU A 133 8.91 8.52 -5.51
C LEU A 133 7.54 8.89 -6.13
N MET A 134 6.52 8.04 -5.99
CA MET A 134 5.15 8.37 -6.41
C MET A 134 4.60 9.59 -5.67
N ILE A 135 4.77 9.66 -4.35
CA ILE A 135 4.34 10.82 -3.54
C ILE A 135 5.08 12.08 -3.97
N LEU A 136 6.39 11.98 -4.22
CA LEU A 136 7.21 13.12 -4.66
C LEU A 136 6.76 13.67 -6.02
N ILE A 137 6.40 12.81 -6.97
CA ILE A 137 5.85 13.22 -8.27
C ILE A 137 4.55 14.00 -8.07
N VAL A 138 3.64 13.53 -7.21
CA VAL A 138 2.39 14.23 -6.91
C VAL A 138 2.65 15.61 -6.31
N ILE A 139 3.61 15.74 -5.38
CA ILE A 139 4.01 17.04 -4.80
C ILE A 139 4.54 17.99 -5.88
N VAL A 140 5.39 17.51 -6.79
CA VAL A 140 5.93 18.32 -7.88
C VAL A 140 4.83 18.81 -8.82
N ILE A 141 3.89 17.93 -9.19
CA ILE A 141 2.72 18.31 -9.99
C ILE A 141 1.90 19.38 -9.25
N PHE A 142 1.72 19.24 -7.94
CA PHE A 142 0.98 20.20 -7.13
C PHE A 142 1.67 21.57 -7.07
N LEU A 143 3.00 21.59 -6.89
CA LEU A 143 3.78 22.83 -6.93
C LEU A 143 3.73 23.50 -8.30
N LEU A 144 3.83 22.74 -9.39
CA LEU A 144 3.69 23.27 -10.74
C LEU A 144 2.30 23.85 -10.98
N HIS A 145 1.24 23.14 -10.55
CA HIS A 145 -0.13 23.64 -10.66
C HIS A 145 -0.33 24.93 -9.88
N TYR A 146 0.20 24.99 -8.65
CA TYR A 146 0.15 26.20 -7.81
C TYR A 146 0.86 27.37 -8.47
N LEU A 147 2.04 27.14 -9.06
CA LEU A 147 2.85 28.18 -9.71
C LEU A 147 2.18 28.74 -10.97
N ILE A 148 1.51 27.88 -11.75
CA ILE A 148 0.70 28.26 -12.92
C ILE A 148 -0.53 29.05 -12.48
N GLN A 149 -1.16 28.67 -11.37
CA GLN A 149 -2.36 29.36 -10.88
C GLN A 149 -2.04 30.69 -10.18
N SER A 150 -0.81 30.86 -9.67
CA SER A 150 -0.34 32.09 -9.04
C SER A 150 0.28 33.11 -10.01
N THR A 151 0.39 32.77 -11.30
CA THR A 151 0.88 33.64 -12.37
C THR A 151 -0.28 34.10 -13.23
#